data_AF-A0A2J8QNA7-F1
#
_entry.id   AF-A0A2J8QNA7-F1
#
_cell.length_a   1.000
_cell.length_b   1.000
_cell.length_c   1.000
_cell.angle_alpha   90.00
_cell.angle_beta   90.00
_cell.angle_gamma   90.00
#
_symmetry.space_group_name_H-M   'P 1'
#
loop_
_entity.id
_entity.type
_entity.pdbx_description
1 polymer ?
#
loop_
_entity_poly.entity_id
_entity_poly.type
_entity_poly.pdbx_seq_one_letter_code
_entity_poly.pdbx_strand_id
1 'polypeptide(L)'
;QTCISFCRSQRFKFAGMESGYACFCGNNPDYWKYGEAASTECNSVCFGDHTQPCGGDGRIILFDRTRRTWWSFWMATPTVS
;
A
#
# COMPACT_ATOMS: atom_id res chain seq x y z
N GLN A 1 -7.59 -0.02 -5.13
CA GLN A 1 -7.69 -1.49 -4.88
C GLN A 1 -7.05 -2.40 -5.97
N THR A 2 -6.85 -1.96 -7.23
CA THR A 2 -6.41 -2.81 -8.36
C THR A 2 -5.01 -3.43 -8.22
N CYS A 3 -4.00 -2.66 -7.81
CA CYS A 3 -2.62 -3.16 -7.67
C CYS A 3 -2.51 -4.29 -6.62
N ILE A 4 -3.18 -4.13 -5.48
CA ILE A 4 -3.20 -5.14 -4.41
C ILE A 4 -3.75 -6.47 -4.94
N SER A 5 -4.86 -6.42 -5.69
CA SER A 5 -5.46 -7.62 -6.28
C SER A 5 -4.53 -8.28 -7.30
N PHE A 6 -3.84 -7.49 -8.14
CA PHE A 6 -2.89 -7.98 -9.14
C PHE A 6 -1.65 -8.64 -8.51
N CYS A 7 -1.07 -8.04 -7.47
CA CYS A 7 0.05 -8.66 -6.76
C CYS A 7 -0.40 -9.91 -6.00
N ARG A 8 -1.63 -9.92 -5.48
CA ARG A 8 -2.20 -11.08 -4.80
C ARG A 8 -2.43 -12.25 -5.74
N SER A 9 -2.95 -12.03 -6.96
CA SER A 9 -3.15 -13.09 -7.95
C SER A 9 -1.84 -13.75 -8.37
N GLN A 10 -0.75 -12.98 -8.37
CA GLN A 10 0.60 -13.47 -8.66
C GLN A 10 1.36 -14.01 -7.43
N ARG A 11 0.67 -14.16 -6.30
CA ARG A 11 1.22 -14.72 -5.05
C ARG A 11 2.33 -13.88 -4.39
N PHE A 12 2.47 -12.60 -4.69
CA PHE A 12 3.40 -11.69 -3.99
C PHE A 12 2.87 -11.25 -2.63
N LYS A 13 3.76 -11.12 -1.63
CA LYS A 13 3.44 -10.71 -0.25
C LYS A 13 3.14 -9.21 -0.14
N PHE A 14 3.84 -8.39 -0.92
CA PHE A 14 3.73 -6.94 -0.89
C PHE A 14 3.21 -6.42 -2.23
N ALA A 15 2.41 -5.37 -2.15
CA ALA A 15 2.01 -4.52 -3.27
C ALA A 15 2.44 -3.08 -2.97
N GLY A 16 2.90 -2.34 -3.97
CA GLY A 16 3.31 -0.95 -3.85
C GLY A 16 2.71 -0.11 -4.96
N MET A 17 2.32 1.13 -4.66
CA MET A 17 1.93 2.12 -5.67
C MET A 17 2.90 3.29 -5.66
N GLU A 18 3.27 3.79 -6.84
CA GLU A 18 4.10 4.97 -7.04
C GLU A 18 3.46 5.91 -8.07
N SER A 19 3.59 7.22 -7.85
CA SER A 19 3.16 8.27 -8.77
C SER A 19 1.71 8.18 -9.27
N GLY A 20 0.82 7.48 -8.56
CA GLY A 20 -0.59 7.36 -8.93
C GLY A 20 -0.94 6.28 -9.97
N TYR A 21 0.05 5.71 -10.66
CA TYR A 21 -0.18 4.76 -11.76
C TYR A 21 0.73 3.52 -11.74
N ALA A 22 1.94 3.62 -11.18
CA ALA A 22 2.89 2.52 -11.20
C ALA A 22 2.57 1.53 -10.07
N CYS A 23 2.52 0.24 -10.41
CA CYS A 23 2.23 -0.85 -9.48
C CYS A 23 3.43 -1.79 -9.37
N PHE A 24 3.87 -2.04 -8.14
CA PHE A 24 5.01 -2.90 -7.83
C PHE A 24 4.56 -4.08 -6.98
N CYS A 25 5.07 -5.27 -7.29
CA CYS A 25 4.81 -6.46 -6.51
C CYS A 25 6.15 -7.03 -6.02
N GLY A 26 6.20 -7.51 -4.78
CA GLY A 26 7.44 -8.01 -4.21
C GLY A 26 7.24 -8.97 -3.05
N ASN A 27 8.30 -9.73 -2.77
CA ASN A 27 8.40 -10.59 -1.59
C ASN A 27 9.56 -10.18 -0.66
N ASN A 28 10.28 -9.14 -1.07
CA ASN A 28 11.45 -8.59 -0.41
C ASN A 28 11.09 -8.03 0.97
N PRO A 29 11.66 -8.57 2.07
CA PRO A 29 11.46 -8.02 3.41
C PRO A 29 12.22 -6.71 3.63
N ASP A 30 13.17 -6.37 2.76
CA ASP A 30 14.01 -5.17 2.75
C ASP A 30 13.33 -3.97 2.06
N TYR A 31 12.00 -3.91 2.01
CA TYR A 31 11.28 -2.80 1.37
C TYR A 31 11.55 -1.42 1.99
N TRP A 32 11.98 -1.40 3.26
CA TRP A 32 12.33 -0.20 4.02
C TRP A 32 13.77 0.28 3.78
N LYS A 33 14.56 -0.39 2.94
CA LYS A 33 16.00 -0.12 2.74
C LYS A 33 16.34 1.32 2.31
N TYR A 34 15.39 2.04 1.71
CA TYR A 34 15.57 3.43 1.28
C TYR A 34 15.02 4.45 2.29
N GLY A 35 14.65 4.00 3.49
CA GLY A 35 14.07 4.84 4.53
C GLY A 35 12.54 4.97 4.40
N GLU A 36 11.93 5.40 5.50
CA GLU A 36 10.51 5.77 5.54
C GLU A 36 10.35 7.25 5.16
N ALA A 37 9.45 7.53 4.23
CA ALA A 37 9.11 8.90 3.85
C ALA A 37 7.91 9.40 4.65
N ALA A 38 7.74 10.72 4.75
CA ALA A 38 6.55 11.27 5.38
C ALA A 38 5.30 10.89 4.58
N SER A 39 4.19 10.58 5.25
CA SER A 39 2.94 10.19 4.59
C SER A 39 2.44 11.24 3.59
N THR A 40 2.78 12.52 3.82
CA THR A 40 2.46 13.63 2.92
C THR A 40 3.14 13.55 1.56
N GLU A 41 4.28 12.86 1.46
CA GLU A 41 5.00 12.63 0.21
C GLU A 41 4.38 11.48 -0.62
N CYS A 42 3.46 10.72 -0.03
CA CYS A 42 2.76 9.58 -0.66
C CYS A 42 1.31 9.89 -1.04
N ASN A 43 0.97 11.18 -1.23
CA ASN A 43 -0.40 11.67 -1.46
C ASN A 43 -0.80 11.88 -2.93
N SER A 44 -0.03 11.36 -3.89
CA SER A 44 -0.44 11.40 -5.29
C SER A 44 -1.69 10.58 -5.49
N VAL A 45 -2.68 11.16 -6.16
CA VAL A 45 -3.98 10.54 -6.39
C VAL A 45 -3.84 9.32 -7.30
N CYS A 46 -4.59 8.25 -7.01
CA CYS A 46 -4.66 7.09 -7.89
C CYS A 46 -5.40 7.46 -9.18
N PHE A 47 -4.89 7.08 -10.35
CA PHE A 47 -5.55 7.35 -11.64
C PHE A 47 -6.96 6.75 -11.76
N GLY A 48 -7.21 5.61 -11.10
CA GLY A 48 -8.51 4.94 -11.12
C GLY A 48 -9.48 5.41 -10.02
N ASP A 49 -8.99 6.14 -9.02
CA ASP A 49 -9.77 6.59 -7.86
C ASP A 49 -9.08 7.78 -7.19
N HIS A 50 -9.53 9.00 -7.51
CA HIS A 50 -8.93 10.23 -7.00
C HIS A 50 -9.13 10.44 -5.49
N THR A 51 -9.88 9.57 -4.80
CA THR A 51 -10.09 9.65 -3.35
C THR A 51 -9.02 8.90 -2.55
N GLN A 52 -8.19 8.10 -3.21
CA GLN A 52 -7.16 7.27 -2.58
C GLN A 52 -5.74 7.79 -2.88
N PRO A 53 -4.83 7.72 -1.89
CA PRO A 53 -3.41 7.96 -2.11
C PRO A 53 -2.75 6.73 -2.77
N CYS A 54 -1.91 6.99 -3.77
CA CYS A 54 -1.17 6.00 -4.57
C CYS A 54 0.31 6.38 -4.71
N GLY A 55 0.94 6.83 -3.63
CA GLY A 55 2.38 7.10 -3.57
C GLY A 55 2.73 8.51 -4.02
N GLY A 56 3.91 8.69 -4.58
CA GLY A 56 4.41 9.97 -5.09
C GLY A 56 5.63 9.78 -5.96
N ASP A 57 6.19 10.88 -6.45
CA ASP A 57 7.38 10.84 -7.30
C ASP A 57 8.59 10.31 -6.51
N GLY A 58 9.06 9.11 -6.84
CA GLY A 58 10.08 8.41 -6.04
C GLY A 58 9.60 7.99 -4.65
N ARG A 59 8.28 7.83 -4.45
CA ARG A 59 7.66 7.49 -3.16
C ARG A 59 6.65 6.37 -3.32
N ILE A 60 6.93 5.23 -2.70
CA ILE A 60 6.09 4.04 -2.79
C ILE A 60 5.24 3.92 -1.52
N ILE A 61 3.91 3.88 -1.70
CA ILE A 61 3.01 3.44 -0.63
C ILE A 61 2.88 1.92 -0.67
N LEU A 62 3.17 1.25 0.45
CA LEU A 62 3.25 -0.21 0.55
C LEU A 62 2.02 -0.81 1.25
N PHE A 63 1.57 -1.95 0.73
CA PHE A 63 0.46 -2.74 1.24
C PHE A 63 0.91 -4.19 1.42
N ASP A 64 0.70 -4.75 2.61
CA ASP A 64 1.01 -6.14 2.95
C ASP A 64 -0.24 -7.03 2.89
N ARG A 65 -0.11 -8.24 2.32
CA ARG A 65 -1.12 -9.30 2.37
C ARG A 65 -1.36 -9.88 3.77
N THR A 66 -0.35 -9.92 4.63
CA THR A 66 -0.44 -10.53 5.98
C THR A 66 -1.02 -9.59 7.03
N ARG A 67 -1.24 -8.33 6.68
CA ARG A 67 -1.85 -7.35 7.57
C ARG A 67 -3.20 -6.90 7.03
N ARG A 68 -4.28 -7.52 7.52
CA ARG A 68 -5.59 -6.85 7.69
C ARG A 68 -5.46 -5.73 8.72
N THR A 69 -4.52 -4.83 8.53
CA THR A 69 -4.37 -3.66 9.37
C THR A 69 -4.17 -2.49 8.46
N TRP A 70 -5.32 -1.92 8.06
CA TRP A 70 -5.48 -0.49 8.23
C TRP A 70 -5.09 -0.15 9.68
N TRP A 71 -3.82 0.13 9.93
CA TRP A 71 -3.44 0.90 11.12
C TRP A 71 -3.43 2.35 10.64
N SER A 72 -4.38 3.21 10.97
CA SER A 72 -5.41 3.15 12.00
C SER A 72 -6.50 4.15 11.62
N PHE A 73 -7.79 3.77 11.64
CA PHE A 73 -8.82 4.81 11.82
C PHE A 73 -10.03 4.42 12.66
N TRP A 74 -10.28 3.15 12.97
CA TRP A 74 -11.34 2.81 13.93
C TRP A 74 -10.91 1.69 14.86
N MET A 75 -10.72 2.05 16.12
CA MET A 75 -11.08 1.16 17.22
C MET A 75 -12.48 0.61 16.94
N ALA A 76 -12.59 -0.68 16.67
CA ALA A 76 -13.83 -1.41 16.86
C ALA A 76 -13.43 -2.80 17.34
N THR A 77 -13.70 -3.02 18.61
CA THR A 77 -13.42 -4.21 19.42
C THR A 77 -13.65 -5.52 18.67
N PRO A 78 -12.82 -6.56 18.89
CA PRO A 78 -13.20 -7.91 18.51
C PRO A 78 -14.38 -8.34 19.38
N THR A 79 -15.58 -8.39 18.81
CA THR A 79 -16.68 -9.17 19.40
C THR A 79 -16.33 -10.63 19.20
N VAL A 80 -15.63 -11.21 20.17
CA VAL A 80 -15.60 -12.66 20.39
C VAL A 80 -16.97 -13.04 20.97
N SER A 81 -17.62 -14.03 20.34
CA SER A 81 -18.82 -14.68 20.87
C SER A 81 -18.52 -15.49 22.12
#